data_AF-A0AAV3XKH6-F1
#
_entry.id   AF-A0AAV3XKH6-F1
#
_cell.length_a   1.000
_cell.length_b   1.000
_cell.length_c   1.000
_cell.angle_alpha   90.00
_cell.angle_beta   90.00
_cell.angle_gamma   90.00
#
_symmetry.space_group_name_H-M   'P 1'
#
loop_
_entity.id
_entity.type
_entity.pdbx_description
1 polymer ?
#
loop_
_entity_poly.entity_id
_entity_poly.type
_entity_poly.pdbx_seq_one_letter_code
_entity_poly.pdbx_strand_id
1 'polypeptide(L)'
;MILTVASYKILLTLMPPHPSRTGEDARNAIASSGLALFNTGIPRLAVFQKAALEGVPVNQVKGDSYAGIAWRCYLEVGKEILL
;
A
#
# COMPACT_ATOMS: atom_id res chain seq x y z
N MET A 1 -9.99 -32.87 8.19
CA MET A 1 -8.72 -32.14 7.97
C MET A 1 -9.06 -30.87 7.21
N ILE A 2 -9.32 -29.76 7.92
CA ILE A 2 -9.56 -28.47 7.27
C ILE A 2 -8.19 -27.83 7.12
N LEU A 3 -7.67 -27.83 5.89
CA LEU A 3 -6.57 -26.93 5.53
C LEU A 3 -7.14 -25.52 5.66
N THR A 4 -6.76 -24.78 6.69
CA THR A 4 -7.00 -23.35 6.74
C THR A 4 -6.20 -22.74 5.60
N VAL A 5 -6.84 -22.54 4.45
CA VAL A 5 -6.28 -21.75 3.36
C VAL A 5 -5.97 -20.40 3.98
N ALA A 6 -4.69 -20.04 4.06
CA ALA A 6 -4.31 -18.71 4.53
C ALA A 6 -5.07 -17.68 3.69
N SER A 7 -5.88 -16.85 4.34
CA SER A 7 -6.58 -15.76 3.69
C SER A 7 -5.53 -14.78 3.18
N TYR A 8 -5.34 -14.73 1.86
CA TYR A 8 -4.49 -13.73 1.23
C TYR A 8 -5.35 -12.58 0.73
N LYS A 9 -4.74 -11.40 0.66
CA LYS A 9 -5.35 -10.19 0.11
C LYS A 9 -4.28 -9.42 -0.65
N ILE A 10 -4.61 -8.93 -1.83
CA ILE A 10 -3.68 -8.26 -2.73
C ILE A 10 -3.58 -6.79 -2.34
N LEU A 11 -2.36 -6.31 -2.09
CA LEU A 11 -2.04 -4.91 -1.84
C LEU A 11 -1.43 -4.28 -3.09
N LEU A 12 -2.08 -3.25 -3.62
CA LEU A 12 -1.50 -2.44 -4.70
C LEU A 12 -0.46 -1.48 -4.11
N THR A 13 0.75 -1.52 -4.67
CA THR A 13 1.87 -0.66 -4.27
C THR A 13 2.40 0.14 -5.44
N LEU A 14 3.17 1.19 -5.16
CA LEU A 14 3.76 2.08 -6.15
C LEU A 14 2.71 2.72 -7.08
N MET A 15 1.51 2.97 -6.56
CA MET A 15 0.41 3.57 -7.32
C MET A 15 0.83 4.96 -7.79
N PRO A 16 0.89 5.21 -9.10
CA PRO A 16 1.31 6.51 -9.61
C PRO A 16 0.29 7.58 -9.19
N PRO A 17 0.74 8.83 -8.96
CA PRO A 17 -0.16 9.93 -8.68
C PRO A 17 -1.00 10.29 -9.93
N HIS A 18 -2.09 11.03 -9.72
CA HIS A 18 -2.83 11.65 -10.81
C HIS A 18 -1.90 12.49 -11.71
N PRO A 19 -2.19 12.57 -13.03
CA PRO A 19 -3.41 12.10 -13.71
C PRO A 19 -3.40 10.63 -14.13
N SER A 20 -2.37 9.84 -13.79
CA SER A 20 -2.33 8.42 -14.13
C SER A 20 -3.49 7.64 -13.48
N ARG A 21 -4.16 6.79 -14.27
CA ARG A 21 -5.22 5.88 -13.79
C ARG A 21 -4.78 4.43 -13.66
N THR A 22 -3.50 4.13 -13.89
CA THR A 22 -2.99 2.74 -13.88
C THR A 22 -3.28 2.01 -12.57
N GLY A 23 -3.31 2.71 -11.43
CA GLY A 23 -3.70 2.13 -10.15
C GLY A 23 -5.18 1.72 -10.06
N GLU A 24 -6.07 2.53 -10.64
CA GLU A 24 -7.51 2.25 -10.73
C GLU A 24 -7.78 1.09 -11.70
N ASP A 25 -7.13 1.11 -12.87
CA ASP A 25 -7.24 0.06 -13.87
C ASP A 25 -6.77 -1.30 -13.31
N ALA A 26 -5.65 -1.32 -12.58
CA ALA A 26 -5.17 -2.51 -11.90
C ALA A 26 -6.16 -3.02 -10.82
N ARG A 27 -6.72 -2.12 -10.02
CA ARG A 27 -7.74 -2.48 -9.01
C ARG A 27 -8.96 -3.11 -9.67
N ASN A 28 -9.46 -2.51 -10.74
CA ASN A 28 -10.63 -3.00 -11.46
C ASN A 28 -10.38 -4.37 -12.07
N ALA A 29 -9.23 -4.57 -12.73
CA ALA A 29 -8.88 -5.86 -13.33
C ALA A 29 -8.82 -7.00 -12.30
N ILE A 30 -8.19 -6.76 -11.14
CA ILE A 30 -8.07 -7.77 -10.09
C ILE A 30 -9.43 -8.01 -9.43
N ALA A 31 -10.21 -6.96 -9.15
CA ALA A 31 -11.55 -7.10 -8.59
C ALA A 31 -12.49 -7.89 -9.51
N SER A 32 -12.42 -7.67 -10.82
CA SER A 32 -13.19 -8.43 -11.82
C SER A 32 -12.81 -9.93 -11.87
N SER A 33 -11.63 -10.31 -11.38
CA SER A 33 -11.21 -11.71 -11.27
C SER A 33 -11.66 -12.41 -9.98
N GLY A 34 -12.37 -11.69 -9.09
CA GLY A 34 -12.88 -12.24 -7.83
C GLY A 34 -11.81 -12.41 -6.73
N LEU A 35 -10.61 -11.86 -6.93
CA LEU A 35 -9.54 -11.91 -5.95
C LEU A 35 -9.75 -10.86 -4.85
N ALA A 36 -9.34 -11.17 -3.62
CA ALA A 36 -9.45 -10.26 -2.49
C ALA A 36 -8.40 -9.14 -2.59
N LEU A 37 -8.82 -7.87 -2.41
CA LEU A 37 -7.94 -6.69 -2.41
C LEU A 37 -8.05 -5.90 -1.11
N PHE A 38 -6.95 -5.25 -0.73
CA PHE A 38 -7.00 -4.17 0.24
C PHE A 38 -7.75 -2.97 -0.34
N ASN A 39 -8.54 -2.33 0.51
CA ASN A 39 -9.18 -1.06 0.17
C ASN A 39 -8.12 0.03 0.05
N THR A 40 -7.10 -0.02 0.89
CA THR A 40 -5.95 0.87 0.87
C THR A 40 -4.92 0.46 -0.19
N GLY A 41 -4.28 1.44 -0.82
CA GLY A 41 -3.12 1.24 -1.68
C GLY A 41 -1.94 2.10 -1.22
N ILE A 42 -0.72 1.70 -1.59
CA ILE A 42 0.49 2.45 -1.26
C ILE A 42 0.88 3.32 -2.45
N PRO A 43 0.86 4.67 -2.32
CA PRO A 43 1.20 5.57 -3.41
C PRO A 43 2.70 5.51 -3.71
N ARG A 44 3.07 5.89 -4.93
CA ARG A 44 4.46 6.14 -5.30
C ARG A 44 4.90 7.49 -4.76
N LEU A 45 5.70 7.48 -3.70
CA LEU A 45 6.27 8.68 -3.10
C LEU A 45 7.79 8.52 -2.94
N ALA A 46 8.56 9.58 -3.22
CA ALA A 46 10.02 9.58 -3.09
C ALA A 46 10.49 9.33 -1.65
N VAL A 47 9.68 9.70 -0.66
CA VAL A 47 9.99 9.51 0.77
C VAL A 47 10.22 8.05 1.15
N PHE A 48 9.61 7.09 0.43
CA PHE A 48 9.88 5.66 0.65
C PHE A 48 11.32 5.28 0.27
N GLN A 49 11.87 5.88 -0.80
CA GLN A 49 13.25 5.67 -1.20
C GLN A 49 14.21 6.35 -0.22
N LYS A 50 13.89 7.56 0.25
CA LYS A 50 14.65 8.25 1.29
C LYS A 50 14.71 7.42 2.58
N ALA A 51 13.58 6.88 3.02
CA ALA A 51 13.50 5.97 4.17
C ALA A 51 14.43 4.76 4.02
N ALA A 52 14.41 4.12 2.85
CA ALA A 52 15.27 2.97 2.55
C ALA A 52 16.77 3.34 2.57
N LEU A 53 17.15 4.50 2.03
CA LEU A 53 18.54 4.99 2.05
C LEU A 53 19.01 5.36 3.47
N GLU A 54 18.11 5.88 4.31
CA GLU A 54 18.38 6.20 5.71
C GLU A 54 18.34 4.97 6.62
N GLY A 55 17.89 3.81 6.14
CA GLY A 55 17.75 2.59 6.92
C GLY A 55 16.66 2.67 7.99
N VAL A 56 15.65 3.49 7.78
CA VAL A 56 14.56 3.74 8.74
C VAL A 56 13.19 3.51 8.10
N PRO A 57 12.14 3.18 8.88
CA PRO A 57 10.77 3.21 8.38
C PRO A 57 10.37 4.65 8.00
N VAL A 58 9.41 4.78 7.08
CA VAL A 58 9.04 6.07 6.46
C VAL A 58 8.58 7.14 7.47
N ASN A 59 8.04 6.74 8.63
CA ASN A 59 7.64 7.66 9.70
C ASN A 59 8.79 8.30 10.46
N GLN A 60 10.01 7.76 10.32
CA GLN A 60 11.21 8.29 10.94
C GLN A 60 12.02 9.21 10.02
N VAL A 61 11.62 9.35 8.75
CA VAL A 61 12.25 10.27 7.82
C VAL A 61 12.02 11.71 8.27
N LYS A 62 13.11 12.43 8.53
CA LYS A 62 13.04 13.83 9.01
C LYS A 62 13.05 14.82 7.84
N GLY A 63 12.35 15.94 8.03
CA GLY A 63 12.33 17.07 7.09
C GLY A 63 11.63 16.79 5.76
N ASP A 64 10.86 15.69 5.65
CA ASP A 64 10.06 15.37 4.47
C ASP A 64 8.57 15.48 4.80
N SER A 65 7.84 16.34 4.08
CA SER A 65 6.42 16.59 4.33
C SER A 65 5.52 15.39 3.99
N TYR A 66 6.00 14.43 3.19
CA TYR A 66 5.25 13.24 2.82
C TYR A 66 5.43 12.08 3.80
N ALA A 67 6.37 12.13 4.73
CA ALA A 67 6.65 11.06 5.69
C ALA A 67 5.39 10.62 6.47
N GLY A 68 4.62 11.60 6.97
CA GLY A 68 3.38 11.33 7.70
C GLY A 68 2.27 10.74 6.83
N ILE A 69 2.10 11.26 5.61
CA ILE A 69 1.09 10.75 4.65
C ILE A 69 1.42 9.32 4.24
N ALA A 70 2.69 9.06 3.91
CA ALA A 70 3.19 7.75 3.53
C ALA A 70 3.04 6.73 4.66
N TRP A 71 3.33 7.11 5.91
CA TRP A 71 3.13 6.26 7.08
C TRP A 71 1.65 5.91 7.29
N ARG A 72 0.76 6.90 7.14
CA ARG A 72 -0.68 6.68 7.31
C ARG A 72 -1.22 5.62 6.35
N CYS A 73 -0.71 5.54 5.12
CA CYS A 73 -1.09 4.46 4.19
C CYS A 73 -0.80 3.07 4.76
N TYR A 74 0.37 2.86 5.37
CA TYR A 74 0.68 1.58 6.02
C TYR A 74 -0.14 1.34 7.29
N LEU A 75 -0.48 2.38 8.06
CA LEU A 75 -1.37 2.25 9.20
C LEU A 75 -2.77 1.77 8.77
N GLU A 76 -3.35 2.31 7.70
CA GLU A 76 -4.66 1.87 7.20
C GLU A 76 -4.62 0.42 6.68
N VAL A 77 -3.55 0.03 5.98
CA VAL A 77 -3.33 -1.38 5.61
C VAL A 77 -3.26 -2.27 6.86
N GLY A 78 -2.52 -1.84 7.89
CA GLY A 78 -2.41 -2.57 9.15
C GLY A 78 -3.76 -2.77 9.85
N LYS A 79 -4.63 -1.75 9.84
CA LYS A 79 -6.01 -1.88 10.35
C LYS A 79 -6.80 -2.92 9.55
N GLU A 80 -6.71 -2.90 8.21
CA GLU A 80 -7.39 -3.89 7.36
C GLU A 80 -6.90 -5.33 7.56
N ILE A 81 -5.65 -5.52 8.00
CA ILE A 81 -5.10 -6.86 8.31
C ILE A 81 -5.69 -7.42 9.61
N LEU A 82 -6.01 -6.54 10.57
CA LEU A 82 -6.52 -6.92 11.89
C LEU A 82 -8.04 -7.12 11.96
N LEU A 83 -8.76 -6.76 10.89
CA LEU A 83 -10.19 -7.00 10.71
C LEU A 83 -10.45 -8.44 10.24
#